data_AF-A0A7W0FCC7-F1
#
_entry.id   AF-A0A7W0FCC7-F1
#
_cell.length_a   1.000
_cell.length_b   1.000
_cell.length_c   1.000
_cell.angle_alpha   90.00
_cell.angle_beta   90.00
_cell.angle_gamma   90.00
#
_symmetry.space_group_name_H-M   'P 1'
#
loop_
_entity.id
_entity.type
_entity.pdbx_description
1 polymer ?
#
loop_
_entity_poly.entity_id
_entity_poly.type
_entity_poly.pdbx_seq_one_letter_code
_entity_poly.pdbx_strand_id
1 'polypeptide(L)'
;MGKIPKFKNDKEAAKFWETHSFEDYYKDTKEAEIRFIKKPKKTIAIRLDPNDIKAVEKIAEFKGLSYTSLLRMWIKEHLSKEIKRVA
;
A
#
# COMPACT_ATOMS: atom_id res chain seq x y z
N MET A 1 30.50 -17.39 1.71
CA MET A 1 29.26 -17.29 0.90
C MET A 1 28.40 -18.48 1.22
N GLY A 2 27.26 -18.26 1.90
CA GLY A 2 26.39 -19.32 2.39
C GLY A 2 25.33 -19.73 1.37
N LYS A 3 24.79 -20.94 1.52
CA LYS A 3 23.56 -21.37 0.83
C LYS A 3 22.39 -21.24 1.79
N ILE A 4 21.25 -20.77 1.29
CA ILE A 4 20.00 -20.68 2.02
C ILE A 4 19.50 -22.12 2.26
N PRO A 5 19.33 -22.55 3.52
CA PRO A 5 18.85 -23.89 3.82
C PRO A 5 17.37 -24.06 3.41
N LYS A 6 16.96 -25.31 3.17
CA LYS A 6 15.55 -25.64 2.93
C LYS A 6 14.79 -25.67 4.26
N PHE A 7 13.96 -24.67 4.51
CA PHE A 7 13.10 -24.61 5.69
C PHE A 7 11.87 -25.51 5.55
N LYS A 8 11.44 -26.13 6.65
CA LYS A 8 10.19 -26.91 6.70
C LYS A 8 8.96 -26.04 6.88
N ASN A 9 9.10 -24.87 7.51
CA ASN A 9 8.01 -23.93 7.77
C ASN A 9 8.51 -22.49 7.93
N ASP A 10 7.58 -21.53 7.90
CA ASP A 10 7.89 -20.10 7.98
C ASP A 10 8.51 -19.67 9.32
N LYS A 11 8.21 -20.36 10.43
CA LYS A 11 8.79 -20.04 11.75
C LYS A 11 10.28 -20.38 11.80
N GLU A 12 10.69 -21.45 11.13
CA GLU A 12 12.09 -21.86 11.01
C GLU A 12 12.87 -20.87 10.15
N ALA A 13 12.29 -20.43 9.05
CA ALA A 13 12.86 -19.38 8.20
C ALA A 13 13.03 -18.06 8.96
N ALA A 14 12.02 -17.65 9.75
CA ALA A 14 12.09 -16.43 10.55
C ALA A 14 13.25 -16.48 11.57
N LYS A 15 13.38 -17.57 12.34
CA LYS A 15 14.49 -17.76 13.29
C LYS A 15 15.87 -17.72 12.63
N PHE A 16 15.98 -18.25 11.42
CA PHE A 16 17.23 -18.17 10.67
C PHE A 16 17.59 -16.72 10.32
N TRP A 17 16.64 -15.95 9.79
CA TRP A 17 16.85 -14.56 9.40
C TRP A 17 16.96 -13.57 10.58
N GLU A 18 16.56 -13.96 11.79
CA GLU A 18 16.84 -13.19 13.01
C GLU A 18 18.34 -13.12 13.34
N THR A 19 19.12 -14.13 12.92
CA THR A 19 20.52 -14.30 13.29
C THR A 19 21.50 -14.18 12.13
N HIS A 20 21.01 -14.19 10.88
CA HIS A 20 21.82 -14.17 9.67
C HIS A 20 21.54 -12.92 8.83
N SER A 21 22.60 -12.26 8.36
CA SER A 21 22.46 -11.13 7.43
C SER A 21 22.06 -11.63 6.05
N PHE A 22 21.14 -10.91 5.39
CA PHE A 22 20.74 -11.20 4.02
C PHE A 22 21.90 -11.07 3.01
N GLU A 23 22.84 -10.16 3.25
CA GLU A 23 23.98 -9.89 2.37
C GLU A 23 24.84 -11.13 2.11
N ASP A 24 24.96 -12.01 3.12
CA ASP A 24 25.77 -13.23 3.04
C ASP A 24 25.20 -14.31 2.10
N TYR A 25 23.93 -14.14 1.71
CA TYR A 25 23.13 -15.11 0.96
C TYR A 25 22.56 -14.54 -0.35
N TYR A 26 22.79 -13.27 -0.67
CA TYR A 26 22.24 -12.61 -1.87
C TYR A 26 22.51 -13.39 -3.17
N LYS A 27 23.71 -13.99 -3.30
CA LYS A 27 24.09 -14.79 -4.49
C LYS A 27 23.34 -16.12 -4.64
N ASP A 28 22.69 -16.59 -3.58
CA ASP A 28 21.86 -17.80 -3.59
C ASP A 28 20.37 -17.47 -3.79
N THR A 29 20.04 -16.19 -4.02
CA THR A 29 18.69 -15.77 -4.38
C THR A 29 18.48 -15.77 -5.89
N LYS A 30 17.23 -15.92 -6.30
CA LYS A 30 16.79 -15.75 -7.69
C LYS A 30 15.81 -14.60 -7.76
N GLU A 31 15.75 -13.95 -8.92
CA GLU A 31 14.75 -12.93 -9.17
C GLU A 31 13.35 -13.51 -8.95
N ALA A 32 12.56 -12.84 -8.12
CA ALA A 32 11.20 -13.26 -7.86
C ALA A 32 10.33 -12.85 -9.05
N GLU A 33 9.65 -13.80 -9.68
CA GLU A 33 8.66 -13.54 -10.74
C GLU A 33 7.35 -12.97 -10.15
N ILE A 34 7.46 -11.88 -9.40
CA ILE A 34 6.31 -11.23 -8.77
C ILE A 34 5.89 -10.06 -9.65
N ARG A 35 4.70 -10.16 -10.25
CA ARG A 35 4.06 -9.04 -10.92
C ARG A 35 3.18 -8.27 -9.93
N PHE A 36 3.61 -7.07 -9.57
CA PHE A 36 2.78 -6.13 -8.81
C PHE A 36 1.71 -5.52 -9.73
N ILE A 37 0.63 -6.26 -9.98
CA ILE A 37 -0.51 -5.77 -10.75
C ILE A 37 -1.31 -4.81 -9.87
N LYS A 38 -1.10 -3.51 -10.05
CA LYS A 38 -1.99 -2.50 -9.46
C LYS A 38 -3.37 -2.66 -10.09
N LYS A 39 -4.41 -2.82 -9.28
CA LYS A 39 -5.79 -2.82 -9.78
C LYS A 39 -6.04 -1.54 -10.59
N PRO A 40 -6.60 -1.64 -11.81
CA PRO A 40 -6.87 -0.47 -12.62
C PRO A 40 -7.85 0.45 -11.89
N LYS A 41 -7.57 1.75 -11.91
CA LYS A 41 -8.47 2.78 -11.37
C LYS A 41 -9.10 3.51 -12.54
N LYS A 42 -10.40 3.78 -12.45
CA LYS A 42 -11.11 4.62 -13.42
C LYS A 42 -11.04 6.07 -12.98
N THR A 43 -10.60 6.95 -13.89
CA THR A 43 -10.65 8.41 -13.68
C THR A 43 -12.05 8.91 -13.97
N ILE A 44 -12.56 9.77 -13.08
CA ILE A 44 -13.82 10.49 -13.26
C ILE A 44 -13.55 11.98 -13.07
N ALA A 45 -14.26 12.82 -13.84
CA ALA A 45 -14.26 14.26 -13.65
C ALA A 45 -15.44 14.64 -12.75
N ILE A 46 -15.17 15.34 -11.66
CA ILE A 46 -16.19 15.86 -10.73
C ILE A 46 -16.01 17.38 -10.67
N ARG A 47 -17.11 18.11 -10.84
CA ARG A 47 -17.13 19.57 -10.61
C ARG A 47 -17.35 19.82 -9.13
N LEU A 48 -16.50 20.65 -8.53
CA LEU A 48 -16.58 21.08 -7.13
C LEU A 48 -16.48 22.61 -7.09
N ASP A 49 -16.98 23.21 -6.02
CA ASP A 49 -16.80 24.64 -5.79
C ASP A 49 -15.29 24.95 -5.65
N PRO A 50 -14.78 26.04 -6.26
CA PRO A 50 -13.39 26.41 -6.12
C PRO A 50 -12.92 26.60 -4.68
N ASN A 51 -13.81 27.04 -3.77
CA ASN A 51 -13.48 27.20 -2.36
C ASN A 51 -13.36 25.86 -1.63
N ASP A 52 -14.18 24.87 -2.01
CA ASP A 52 -14.08 23.52 -1.48
C ASP A 52 -12.74 22.89 -1.87
N ILE A 53 -12.32 23.06 -3.13
CA ILE A 53 -11.02 22.56 -3.60
C ILE A 53 -9.88 23.16 -2.76
N LYS A 54 -9.89 24.49 -2.56
CA LYS A 54 -8.89 25.17 -1.72
C LYS A 54 -8.90 24.68 -0.27
N ALA A 55 -10.07 24.40 0.29
CA ALA A 55 -10.19 23.86 1.64
C ALA A 55 -9.58 22.46 1.73
N VAL A 56 -9.87 21.59 0.76
CA VAL A 56 -9.29 20.23 0.70
C VAL A 56 -7.79 20.28 0.52
N GLU A 57 -7.25 21.17 -0.31
CA GLU A 57 -5.81 21.34 -0.52
C GLU A 57 -5.09 21.67 0.79
N LYS A 58 -5.59 22.65 1.55
CA LYS A 58 -5.02 23.02 2.86
C LYS A 58 -5.05 21.87 3.85
N ILE A 59 -6.16 21.12 3.91
CA ILE A 59 -6.27 19.96 4.81
C ILE A 59 -5.33 18.83 4.38
N ALA A 60 -5.17 18.63 3.07
CA ALA A 60 -4.30 17.60 2.53
C ALA A 60 -2.82 17.90 2.81
N GLU A 61 -2.41 19.16 2.63
CA GLU A 61 -1.06 19.64 2.96
C GLU A 61 -0.73 19.39 4.44
N PHE A 62 -1.62 19.80 5.35
CA PHE A 62 -1.46 19.56 6.79
C PHE A 62 -1.35 18.06 7.13
N LYS A 63 -1.99 17.19 6.36
CA LYS A 63 -1.95 15.74 6.52
C LYS A 63 -0.79 15.06 5.78
N GLY A 64 0.03 15.80 5.02
CA GLY A 64 1.08 15.23 4.18
C GLY A 64 0.55 14.35 3.04
N LEU A 65 -0.64 14.64 2.52
CA LEU A 65 -1.30 13.89 1.45
C LEU A 65 -1.56 14.79 0.23
N SER A 66 -1.68 14.18 -0.96
CA SER A 66 -2.24 14.91 -2.10
C SER A 66 -3.76 15.10 -1.93
N TYR A 67 -4.30 16.24 -2.38
CA TYR A 67 -5.74 16.52 -2.29
C TYR A 67 -6.58 15.44 -2.98
N THR A 68 -6.11 14.90 -4.11
CA THR A 68 -6.77 13.78 -4.82
C THR A 68 -6.77 12.47 -4.02
N SER A 69 -5.74 12.22 -3.21
CA SER A 69 -5.68 11.05 -2.33
C SER A 69 -6.59 11.22 -1.13
N LEU A 70 -6.66 12.43 -0.56
CA LEU A 70 -7.57 12.76 0.52
C LEU A 70 -9.03 12.62 0.09
N LEU A 71 -9.42 13.22 -1.05
CA LEU A 71 -10.77 13.07 -1.61
C LEU A 71 -11.14 11.60 -1.82
N ARG A 72 -10.22 10.82 -2.41
CA ARG A 72 -10.45 9.38 -2.63
C ARG A 72 -10.68 8.63 -1.31
N MET A 73 -9.95 9.00 -0.25
CA MET A 73 -10.10 8.39 1.06
C MET A 73 -11.46 8.71 1.68
N TRP A 74 -11.87 9.98 1.64
CA TRP A 74 -13.19 10.40 2.13
C TRP A 74 -14.35 9.76 1.36
N ILE A 75 -14.25 9.68 0.03
CA ILE A 75 -15.28 9.00 -0.80
C ILE A 75 -15.41 7.54 -0.35
N LYS A 76 -14.30 6.83 -0.15
CA LYS A 76 -14.33 5.44 0.34
C LYS A 76 -14.95 5.32 1.73
N GLU A 77 -14.56 6.20 2.64
CA GLU A 77 -15.10 6.20 4.01
C GLU A 77 -16.62 6.41 4.00
N HIS A 78 -17.10 7.38 3.22
CA HIS A 78 -18.53 7.64 3.11
C HIS A 78 -19.29 6.48 2.46
N LEU A 79 -18.76 5.89 1.39
CA LEU A 79 -19.35 4.69 0.78
C LEU A 79 -19.42 3.52 1.76
N SER A 80 -18.37 3.29 2.55
CA SER A 80 -18.38 2.25 3.59
C SER A 80 -19.42 2.50 4.67
N LYS A 81 -19.67 3.77 5.04
CA LYS A 81 -20.73 4.14 5.98
C LYS A 81 -22.12 3.90 5.38
N GLU A 82 -22.32 4.25 4.11
CA GLU A 82 -23.61 4.14 3.45
C GLU A 82 -23.99 2.68 3.18
N ILE A 83 -23.03 1.84 2.74
CA ILE A 83 -23.24 0.39 2.58
C ILE A 83 -23.70 -0.25 3.90
N LYS A 84 -23.12 0.17 5.04
CA LYS A 84 -23.50 -0.33 6.36
C LYS A 84 -24.90 0.11 6.81
N ARG A 85 -25.45 1.18 6.25
CA ARG A 85 -26.80 1.68 6.59
C ARG A 85 -27.89 1.02 5.77
N VAL A 86 -27.55 0.62 4.54
CA VAL A 86 -28.49 0.00 3.59
C VAL A 86 -28.54 -1.52 3.77
N ALA A 87 -27.50 -2.13 4.32
CA ALA A 87 -27.45 -3.54 4.71
C ALA A 87 -28.12 -3.77 6.08
#